data_AF-A0A2D8NRD0-F1
#
_entry.id   AF-A0A2D8NRD0-F1
#
_cell.length_a   1.000
_cell.length_b   1.000
_cell.length_c   1.000
_cell.angle_alpha   90.00
_cell.angle_beta   90.00
_cell.angle_gamma   90.00
#
_symmetry.space_group_name_H-M   'P 1'
#
loop_
_entity.id
_entity.type
_entity.pdbx_description
1 polymer ?
#
loop_
_entity_poly.entity_id
_entity_poly.type
_entity_poly.pdbx_seq_one_letter_code
_entity_poly.pdbx_strand_id
1 'polypeptide(L)'
;MPELPLLEATALSAQTEVKPSWRGWIHAGTFPVAIAAGIVLIVLAQGAPAKWSSAVFMATSLLLFGNSALYHRFSWKPKMRATLKRIDHANILLLIAGTYTPIAVLALPTSKSVLLLSLVWGGAILGILFRVFWIDAPRWLY
;
A
#
# COMPACT_ATOMS: atom_id res chain seq x y z
N MET A 1 -19.61 -6.16 -43.64
CA MET A 1 -19.77 -5.60 -42.28
C MET A 1 -19.13 -4.22 -42.32
N PRO A 2 -19.86 -3.10 -42.17
CA PRO A 2 -19.24 -1.78 -42.15
C PRO A 2 -18.34 -1.66 -40.92
N GLU A 3 -17.10 -1.22 -41.11
CA GLU A 3 -16.15 -0.96 -40.01
C GLU A 3 -16.69 0.20 -39.17
N LEU A 4 -17.13 -0.09 -37.95
CA LEU A 4 -17.69 0.89 -37.03
C LEU A 4 -16.54 1.73 -36.43
N PRO A 5 -16.45 3.05 -36.73
CA PRO A 5 -15.35 3.92 -36.29
C PRO A 5 -15.18 3.98 -34.76
N LEU A 6 -16.24 3.64 -34.03
CA LEU A 6 -16.25 3.60 -32.56
C LEU A 6 -15.34 2.50 -31.98
N LEU A 7 -15.14 1.38 -32.70
CA LEU A 7 -14.27 0.29 -32.24
C LEU A 7 -12.79 0.69 -32.34
N GLU A 8 -12.44 1.46 -33.35
CA GLU A 8 -11.08 1.95 -33.56
C GLU A 8 -10.76 3.12 -32.62
N ALA A 9 -11.73 4.02 -32.38
CA ALA A 9 -11.60 5.07 -31.37
C ALA A 9 -11.48 4.50 -29.94
N THR A 10 -12.22 3.44 -29.60
CA THR A 10 -12.06 2.74 -28.32
C THR A 10 -10.71 2.03 -28.23
N ALA A 11 -10.25 1.38 -29.30
CA ALA A 11 -8.90 0.78 -29.35
C ALA A 11 -7.78 1.84 -29.21
N LEU A 12 -7.90 3.00 -29.84
CA LEU A 12 -6.97 4.13 -29.74
C LEU A 12 -6.97 4.78 -28.34
N SER A 13 -8.14 4.91 -27.72
CA SER A 13 -8.27 5.41 -26.33
C SER A 13 -7.70 4.44 -25.31
N ALA A 14 -7.83 3.12 -25.53
CA ALA A 14 -7.27 2.08 -24.67
C ALA A 14 -5.73 2.05 -24.72
N GLN A 15 -5.13 2.51 -25.82
CA GLN A 15 -3.67 2.64 -25.94
C GLN A 15 -3.10 3.86 -25.20
N THR A 16 -3.94 4.79 -24.76
CA THR A 16 -3.52 6.03 -24.06
C THR A 16 -3.95 6.01 -22.59
N GLU A 17 -3.60 4.95 -21.86
CA GLU A 17 -3.68 4.96 -20.40
C GLU A 17 -2.64 5.97 -19.85
N VAL A 18 -3.03 7.24 -19.71
CA VAL A 18 -2.16 8.29 -19.17
C VAL A 18 -1.88 7.97 -17.71
N LYS A 19 -0.62 7.61 -17.41
CA LYS A 19 -0.19 7.30 -16.04
C LYS A 19 -0.39 8.56 -15.17
N PRO A 20 -1.20 8.51 -14.09
CA PRO A 20 -1.41 9.67 -13.24
C PRO A 20 -0.09 10.05 -12.55
N SER A 21 0.45 11.22 -12.91
CA SER A 21 1.76 11.69 -12.46
C SER A 21 1.76 12.16 -11.00
N TRP A 22 0.65 12.73 -10.53
CA TRP A 22 0.51 13.32 -9.20
C TRP A 22 0.63 12.30 -8.06
N ARG A 23 0.15 11.06 -8.26
CA ARG A 23 0.27 9.98 -7.24
C ARG A 23 1.73 9.75 -6.84
N GLY A 24 2.62 9.65 -7.83
CA GLY A 24 4.04 9.43 -7.57
C GLY A 24 4.72 10.60 -6.87
N TRP A 25 4.36 11.84 -7.23
CA TRP A 25 4.95 13.03 -6.62
C TRP A 25 4.48 13.26 -5.18
N ILE A 26 3.19 13.07 -4.90
CA ILE A 26 2.65 13.20 -3.55
C ILE A 26 3.34 12.18 -2.65
N HIS A 27 3.41 10.91 -3.05
CA HIS A 27 4.06 9.89 -2.22
C HIS A 27 5.58 10.10 -2.08
N ALA A 28 6.26 10.57 -3.13
CA ALA A 28 7.67 10.92 -3.05
C ALA A 28 7.94 12.06 -2.06
N GLY A 29 7.06 13.08 -2.01
CA GLY A 29 7.15 14.16 -1.04
C GLY A 29 6.75 13.73 0.39
N THR A 30 5.74 12.87 0.53
CA THR A 30 5.29 12.37 1.84
C THR A 30 6.27 11.39 2.47
N PHE A 31 7.04 10.63 1.69
CA PHE A 31 8.01 9.67 2.21
C PHE A 31 9.03 10.27 3.20
N PRO A 32 9.78 11.35 2.89
CA PRO A 32 10.68 11.97 3.87
C PRO A 32 9.94 12.59 5.05
N VAL A 33 8.73 13.12 4.86
CA VAL A 33 7.88 13.60 5.96
C VAL A 33 7.52 12.44 6.91
N ALA A 34 7.17 11.27 6.36
CA ALA A 34 6.86 10.09 7.13
C ALA A 34 8.08 9.55 7.89
N ILE A 35 9.30 9.68 7.34
CA ILE A 35 10.53 9.37 8.08
C ILE A 35 10.67 10.30 9.29
N ALA A 36 10.62 11.61 9.07
CA ALA A 36 10.80 12.60 10.12
C ALA A 36 9.71 12.46 11.21
N ALA A 37 8.44 12.40 10.82
CA ALA A 37 7.32 12.24 11.73
C ALA A 37 7.37 10.90 12.48
N GLY A 38 7.75 9.82 11.82
CA GLY A 38 7.91 8.50 12.44
C GLY A 38 9.02 8.48 13.50
N ILE A 39 10.17 9.09 13.21
CA ILE A 39 11.26 9.25 14.18
C ILE A 39 10.78 10.05 15.39
N VAL A 40 10.13 11.21 15.17
CA VAL A 40 9.57 12.04 16.24
C VAL A 40 8.59 11.24 17.09
N LEU A 41 7.67 10.51 16.45
CA LEU A 41 6.69 9.68 17.14
C LEU A 41 7.35 8.62 18.04
N ILE A 42 8.37 7.90 17.54
CA ILE A 42 9.09 6.87 18.31
C ILE A 42 9.90 7.48 19.46
N VAL A 43 10.57 8.60 19.23
CA VAL A 43 11.38 9.28 20.25
C VAL A 43 10.49 9.75 21.40
N LEU A 44 9.36 10.41 21.08
CA LEU A 44 8.42 10.94 22.07
C LEU A 44 7.53 9.88 22.72
N ALA A 45 7.37 8.70 22.09
CA ALA A 45 6.59 7.60 22.65
C ALA A 45 7.18 7.12 24.00
N GLN A 46 6.31 7.01 25.00
CA GLN A 46 6.67 6.61 26.37
C GLN A 46 6.39 5.11 26.58
N GLY A 47 7.42 4.39 27.02
CA GLY A 47 7.35 2.94 27.26
C GLY A 47 7.52 2.09 26.00
N ALA A 48 7.92 0.83 26.20
CA ALA A 48 8.19 -0.10 25.12
C ALA A 48 6.98 -0.36 24.19
N PRO A 49 5.73 -0.53 24.68
CA PRO A 49 4.58 -0.77 23.81
C PRO A 49 4.32 0.38 22.83
N ALA A 50 4.43 1.62 23.28
CA ALA A 50 4.23 2.80 22.42
C ALA A 50 5.33 2.93 21.38
N LYS A 51 6.59 2.67 21.75
CA LYS A 51 7.74 2.73 20.81
C LYS A 51 7.63 1.66 19.72
N TRP A 52 7.38 0.41 20.09
CA TRP A 52 7.28 -0.69 19.13
C TRP A 52 6.08 -0.56 18.21
N SER A 53 4.91 -0.22 18.74
CA SER A 53 3.73 -0.02 17.91
C SER A 53 3.85 1.18 16.96
N SER A 54 4.51 2.27 17.39
CA SER A 54 4.85 3.40 16.53
C SER A 54 5.87 3.02 15.45
N ALA A 55 6.86 2.18 15.78
CA ALA A 55 7.84 1.68 14.80
C ALA A 55 7.18 0.84 13.71
N VAL A 56 6.19 0.01 14.07
CA VAL A 56 5.38 -0.75 13.09
C VAL A 56 4.60 0.20 12.18
N PHE A 57 3.94 1.22 12.74
CA PHE A 57 3.23 2.22 11.94
C PHE A 57 4.17 3.00 11.01
N MET A 58 5.34 3.43 11.50
CA MET A 58 6.36 4.08 10.69
C MET A 58 6.82 3.17 9.55
N ALA A 59 7.23 1.92 9.85
CA ALA A 59 7.75 1.00 8.84
C ALA A 59 6.73 0.73 7.72
N THR A 60 5.48 0.47 8.07
CA THR A 60 4.41 0.24 7.09
C THR A 60 4.09 1.50 6.27
N SER A 61 4.15 2.69 6.86
CA SER A 61 4.01 3.97 6.16
C SER A 61 5.14 4.21 5.16
N LEU A 62 6.39 3.93 5.55
CA LEU A 62 7.55 4.03 4.67
C LEU A 62 7.44 3.05 3.50
N LEU A 63 7.04 1.82 3.76
CA LEU A 63 6.81 0.84 2.69
C LEU A 63 5.76 1.36 1.71
N LEU A 64 4.61 1.86 2.18
CA LEU A 64 3.58 2.43 1.32
C LEU A 64 4.14 3.56 0.45
N PHE A 65 4.57 4.66 1.07
CA PHE A 65 4.96 5.86 0.33
C PHE A 65 6.18 5.61 -0.56
N GLY A 66 7.16 4.83 -0.08
CA GLY A 66 8.37 4.49 -0.81
C GLY A 66 8.09 3.63 -2.04
N ASN A 67 7.37 2.51 -1.87
CA ASN A 67 7.06 1.62 -3.00
C ASN A 67 6.16 2.31 -4.02
N SER A 68 5.23 3.13 -3.56
CA SER A 68 4.33 3.85 -4.45
C SER A 68 5.02 4.95 -5.24
N ALA A 69 5.91 5.70 -4.59
CA ALA A 69 6.78 6.66 -5.28
C ALA A 69 7.64 5.94 -6.34
N LEU A 70 8.29 4.84 -5.97
CA LEU A 70 9.12 4.04 -6.87
C LEU A 70 8.33 3.50 -8.08
N TYR A 71 7.12 2.99 -7.84
CA TYR A 71 6.25 2.48 -8.91
C TYR A 71 5.81 3.59 -9.87
N HIS A 72 5.39 4.74 -9.35
CA HIS A 72 4.81 5.80 -10.17
C HIS A 72 5.84 6.71 -10.85
N ARG A 73 7.05 6.89 -10.27
CA ARG A 73 8.03 7.86 -10.78
C ARG A 73 8.91 7.35 -11.92
N PHE A 74 9.14 6.04 -12.02
CA PHE A 74 10.06 5.48 -13.01
C PHE A 74 9.35 4.68 -14.11
N SER A 75 10.04 4.54 -15.25
CA SER A 75 9.61 3.75 -16.40
C SER A 75 10.24 2.36 -16.34
N TRP A 76 9.48 1.40 -15.81
CA TRP A 76 9.94 0.03 -15.59
C TRP A 76 9.66 -0.88 -16.80
N LYS A 77 10.53 -1.86 -17.03
CA LYS A 77 10.25 -2.97 -17.97
C LYS A 77 8.93 -3.68 -17.58
N PRO A 78 8.16 -4.26 -18.52
CA PRO A 78 6.82 -4.78 -18.27
C PRO A 78 6.71 -5.72 -17.06
N LYS A 79 7.63 -6.68 -16.93
CA LYS A 79 7.67 -7.62 -15.79
C LYS A 79 7.83 -6.89 -14.44
N MET A 80 8.78 -5.97 -14.35
CA MET A 80 9.04 -5.21 -13.12
C MET A 80 7.88 -4.27 -12.80
N ARG A 81 7.28 -3.62 -13.81
CA ARG A 81 6.09 -2.78 -13.64
C ARG A 81 4.93 -3.57 -13.04
N ALA A 82 4.71 -4.80 -13.49
CA ALA A 82 3.66 -5.67 -12.96
C ALA A 82 3.93 -6.06 -11.49
N THR A 83 5.16 -6.44 -11.17
CA THR A 83 5.56 -6.76 -9.79
C THR A 83 5.41 -5.56 -8.85
N LEU A 84 5.92 -4.39 -9.22
CA LEU A 84 5.81 -3.17 -8.41
C LEU A 84 4.35 -2.71 -8.24
N LYS A 85 3.51 -2.87 -9.26
CA LYS A 85 2.06 -2.61 -9.14
C LYS A 85 1.42 -3.50 -8.07
N ARG A 86 1.77 -4.79 -8.05
CA ARG A 86 1.25 -5.74 -7.04
C ARG A 86 1.72 -5.38 -5.64
N ILE A 87 3.00 -5.04 -5.48
CA ILE A 87 3.57 -4.61 -4.21
C ILE A 87 2.89 -3.33 -3.72
N ASP A 88 2.72 -2.33 -4.59
CA ASP A 88 2.06 -1.06 -4.26
C ASP A 88 0.62 -1.26 -3.78
N HIS A 89 -0.14 -2.12 -4.47
CA HIS A 89 -1.51 -2.45 -4.05
C HIS A 89 -1.55 -3.25 -2.74
N ALA A 90 -0.65 -4.22 -2.56
CA ALA A 90 -0.57 -5.04 -1.36
C ALA A 90 -0.18 -4.21 -0.12
N ASN A 91 0.66 -3.19 -0.30
CA ASN A 91 1.09 -2.30 0.77
C ASN A 91 -0.05 -1.52 1.44
N ILE A 92 -1.19 -1.32 0.77
CA ILE A 92 -2.36 -0.68 1.38
C ILE A 92 -2.87 -1.54 2.54
N LEU A 93 -2.97 -2.85 2.35
CA LEU A 93 -3.40 -3.79 3.40
C LEU A 93 -2.41 -3.78 4.58
N LEU A 94 -1.12 -3.75 4.26
CA LEU A 94 -0.06 -3.68 5.26
C LEU A 94 -0.12 -2.39 6.08
N LEU A 95 -0.36 -1.24 5.43
CA LEU A 95 -0.50 0.05 6.11
C LEU A 95 -1.76 0.10 6.99
N ILE A 96 -2.87 -0.50 6.55
CA ILE A 96 -4.08 -0.61 7.39
C ILE A 96 -3.74 -1.33 8.69
N ALA A 97 -3.10 -2.50 8.62
CA ALA A 97 -2.67 -3.24 9.81
C ALA A 97 -1.68 -2.43 10.67
N GLY A 98 -0.71 -1.76 10.04
CA GLY A 98 0.24 -0.89 10.73
C GLY A 98 -0.41 0.30 11.44
N THR A 99 -1.45 0.90 10.86
CA THR A 99 -2.21 2.02 11.43
C THR A 99 -2.99 1.60 12.66
N TYR A 100 -3.65 0.43 12.60
CA TYR A 100 -4.39 -0.10 13.75
C TYR A 100 -3.49 -0.60 14.89
N THR A 101 -2.21 -0.86 14.62
CA THR A 101 -1.30 -1.40 15.64
C THR A 101 -1.13 -0.49 16.87
N PRO A 102 -0.72 0.78 16.75
CA PRO A 102 -0.64 1.68 17.92
C PRO A 102 -1.99 1.97 18.56
N ILE A 103 -3.08 2.02 17.78
CA ILE A 103 -4.44 2.21 18.30
C ILE A 103 -4.82 1.02 19.20
N ALA A 104 -4.62 -0.20 18.71
CA ALA A 104 -4.93 -1.41 19.45
C ALA A 104 -4.06 -1.56 20.71
N VAL A 105 -2.76 -1.28 20.59
CA VAL A 105 -1.81 -1.46 21.69
C VAL A 105 -2.00 -0.42 22.80
N LEU A 106 -2.37 0.81 22.46
CA LEU A 106 -2.39 1.93 23.42
C LEU A 106 -3.79 2.34 23.89
N ALA A 107 -4.84 2.10 23.09
CA ALA A 107 -6.18 2.62 23.37
C ALA A 107 -7.20 1.53 23.73
N LEU A 108 -6.88 0.25 23.57
CA LEU A 108 -7.83 -0.85 23.79
C LEU A 108 -7.45 -1.74 24.98
N PRO A 109 -8.43 -2.31 25.70
CA PRO A 109 -8.20 -3.43 26.60
C PRO A 109 -7.58 -4.62 25.86
N THR A 110 -6.75 -5.41 26.55
CA THR A 110 -5.96 -6.50 25.96
C THR A 110 -6.77 -7.45 25.09
N SER A 111 -7.97 -7.88 25.53
CA SER A 111 -8.81 -8.82 24.75
C SER A 111 -9.26 -8.23 23.41
N LYS A 112 -9.66 -6.95 23.39
CA LYS A 112 -10.05 -6.24 22.16
C LYS A 112 -8.84 -5.94 21.28
N SER A 113 -7.70 -5.64 21.89
CA SER A 113 -6.43 -5.42 21.20
C SER A 113 -6.02 -6.67 20.42
N VAL A 114 -5.98 -7.83 21.08
CA VAL A 114 -5.65 -9.12 20.46
C VAL A 114 -6.61 -9.43 19.31
N LEU A 115 -7.93 -9.32 19.53
CA LEU A 115 -8.92 -9.58 18.49
C LEU A 115 -8.71 -8.68 17.27
N LEU A 116 -8.58 -7.36 17.47
CA LEU A 116 -8.40 -6.42 16.37
C LEU A 116 -7.09 -6.70 15.61
N LEU A 117 -5.98 -6.88 16.33
CA LEU A 117 -4.67 -7.16 15.73
C LEU A 117 -4.70 -8.46 14.92
N SER A 118 -5.29 -9.54 15.45
CA SER A 118 -5.44 -10.80 14.73
C SER A 118 -6.24 -10.64 13.43
N LEU A 119 -7.34 -9.86 13.46
CA LEU A 119 -8.16 -9.63 12.27
C LEU A 119 -7.43 -8.79 11.22
N VAL A 120 -6.83 -7.67 11.61
CA VAL A 120 -6.18 -6.75 10.63
C VAL A 120 -4.89 -7.34 10.07
N TRP A 121 -4.06 -7.98 10.90
CA TRP A 121 -2.83 -8.62 10.43
C TRP A 121 -3.12 -9.92 9.69
N GLY A 122 -4.09 -10.73 10.15
CA GLY A 122 -4.55 -11.91 9.44
C GLY A 122 -5.10 -11.55 8.06
N GLY A 123 -5.98 -10.56 7.97
CA GLY A 123 -6.50 -10.03 6.71
C GLY A 123 -5.41 -9.47 5.80
N ALA A 124 -4.44 -8.73 6.34
CA ALA A 124 -3.32 -8.21 5.57
C ALA A 124 -2.44 -9.32 4.99
N ILE A 125 -2.06 -10.31 5.81
CA ILE A 125 -1.29 -11.48 5.36
C ILE A 125 -2.06 -12.23 4.27
N LEU A 126 -3.32 -12.59 4.53
CA LEU A 126 -4.15 -13.32 3.55
C LEU A 126 -4.27 -12.55 2.23
N GLY A 127 -4.53 -11.24 2.28
CA GLY A 127 -4.63 -10.43 1.07
C GLY A 127 -3.30 -10.24 0.34
N ILE A 128 -2.17 -10.17 1.05
CA ILE A 128 -0.83 -10.16 0.43
C ILE A 128 -0.55 -11.51 -0.25
N LEU A 129 -0.76 -12.62 0.45
CA LEU A 129 -0.52 -13.97 -0.09
C LEU A 129 -1.42 -14.23 -1.31
N PHE A 130 -2.68 -13.82 -1.25
CA PHE A 130 -3.60 -13.89 -2.39
C PHE A 130 -3.03 -13.17 -3.62
N ARG A 131 -2.51 -11.95 -3.47
CA ARG A 131 -1.92 -11.16 -4.56
C ARG A 131 -0.57 -11.69 -5.06
N VAL A 132 0.19 -12.37 -4.20
CA VAL A 132 1.52 -12.92 -4.54
C VAL A 132 1.39 -14.27 -5.25
N PHE A 133 0.53 -15.16 -4.76
CA PHE A 133 0.43 -16.53 -5.27
C PHE A 133 -0.64 -16.71 -6.36
N TRP A 134 -1.70 -15.90 -6.38
CA TRP A 134 -2.76 -16.02 -7.39
C TRP A 134 -2.61 -15.00 -8.52
N ILE A 135 -1.59 -15.24 -9.34
CA ILE A 135 -1.18 -14.37 -10.45
C ILE A 135 -2.29 -14.21 -11.51
N ASP A 136 -3.09 -15.25 -11.74
CA ASP A 136 -4.15 -15.32 -12.75
C ASP A 136 -5.58 -15.16 -12.20
N ALA A 137 -5.75 -14.59 -10.99
CA ALA A 137 -7.09 -14.42 -10.43
C ALA A 137 -7.95 -13.50 -11.32
N PRO A 138 -9.27 -13.77 -11.43
CA PRO A 138 -10.19 -12.93 -12.20
C PRO A 138 -10.06 -11.44 -11.81
N ARG A 139 -10.15 -10.52 -12.78
CA ARG A 139 -9.92 -9.08 -12.54
C ARG A 139 -10.84 -8.47 -11.47
N TRP A 140 -12.02 -9.04 -11.22
CA TRP A 140 -12.96 -8.59 -10.19
C TRP A 140 -12.56 -8.98 -8.76
N LEU A 141 -11.61 -9.91 -8.61
CA LEU A 141 -11.04 -10.33 -7.32
C LEU A 141 -9.83 -9.47 -6.91
N TYR A 142 -9.41 -8.53 -7.76
CA TYR A 142 -8.19 -7.73 -7.61
C TYR A 142 -8.42 -6.33 -7.08
#